data_AF-A0A812IN02-F1
#
_entry.id   AF-A0A812IN02-F1
#
_cell.length_a   1.000
_cell.length_b   1.000
_cell.length_c   1.000
_cell.angle_alpha   90.00
_cell.angle_beta   90.00
_cell.angle_gamma   90.00
#
_symmetry.space_group_name_H-M   'P 1'
#
loop_
_entity.id
_entity.type
_entity.pdbx_description
1 polymer ?
#
loop_
_entity_poly.entity_id
_entity_poly.type
_entity_poly.pdbx_seq_one_letter_code
_entity_poly.pdbx_strand_id
1 'polypeptide(L)'
;MARRGNLESWEYCDKILAEAWQDEKPRLVTADVLLGIFEEGAETEVAVPLDEVFASPRPSGLGRQADRLLGGGLWPGEVAEVYGAPGAGKTQLGLCLAMHAASSGIAVHYLTNKDPPAILARRLQTLALAREEVTVTAEILLDKIRISDMADFTAFARLMTHALARPESMPGLIVLDGLSVLLSPFTSATSWSHRWRLTWSWRMLRQLAMAGCCVVLLSHTAGSMGTSQLALGQQWSHAASVRLELSRPLAGNALRLCLRKSCRQQLCQTTDGGDEVDNALSADLIIDEAGIHVSSSMANPRP
;
A
#
# COMPACT_ATOMS: atom_id res chain seq x y z
N MET A 1 23.69 -34.94 -1.58
CA MET A 1 24.94 -34.34 -1.05
C MET A 1 24.95 -32.88 -1.45
N ALA A 2 25.04 -31.99 -0.48
CA ALA A 2 24.83 -30.55 -0.61
C ALA A 2 25.85 -29.85 -1.52
N ARG A 3 25.37 -28.85 -2.28
CA ARG A 3 26.09 -27.58 -2.41
C ARG A 3 25.16 -26.43 -2.06
N ARG A 4 25.34 -25.94 -0.83
CA ARG A 4 25.03 -24.59 -0.39
C ARG A 4 25.98 -23.62 -1.11
N GLY A 5 25.44 -22.49 -1.53
CA GLY A 5 26.11 -21.25 -1.97
C GLY A 5 24.96 -20.28 -2.25
N ASN A 6 24.39 -19.58 -1.26
CA ASN A 6 24.91 -18.40 -0.58
C ASN A 6 25.45 -17.35 -1.56
N LEU A 7 24.63 -16.30 -1.76
CA LEU A 7 24.89 -15.08 -2.53
C LEU A 7 25.04 -15.26 -4.06
N GLU A 8 24.67 -14.22 -4.82
CA GLU A 8 24.79 -14.08 -6.30
C GLU A 8 23.65 -14.50 -7.23
N SER A 9 22.39 -14.58 -6.78
CA SER A 9 21.26 -14.63 -7.75
C SER A 9 21.06 -13.31 -8.51
N TRP A 10 21.50 -12.18 -7.93
CA TRP A 10 21.29 -10.85 -8.51
C TRP A 10 22.41 -10.37 -9.42
N GLU A 11 23.67 -10.76 -9.19
CA GLU A 11 24.74 -10.52 -10.18
C GLU A 11 24.47 -11.32 -11.46
N TYR A 12 23.89 -12.51 -11.34
CA TYR A 12 23.44 -13.29 -12.49
C TYR A 12 22.30 -12.60 -13.26
N CYS A 13 21.30 -12.05 -12.56
CA CYS A 13 20.25 -11.24 -13.19
C CYS A 13 20.82 -9.95 -13.80
N ASP A 14 21.67 -9.21 -13.09
CA ASP A 14 22.28 -7.97 -13.59
C ASP A 14 23.20 -8.26 -14.79
N LYS A 15 23.87 -9.42 -14.83
CA LYS A 15 24.68 -9.87 -15.97
C LYS A 15 23.83 -10.28 -17.17
N ILE A 16 22.76 -11.05 -16.98
CA ILE A 16 21.80 -11.39 -18.05
C ILE A 16 21.14 -10.12 -18.63
N LEU A 17 20.77 -9.18 -17.76
CA LEU A 17 20.17 -7.91 -18.17
C LEU A 17 21.18 -6.99 -18.88
N ALA A 18 22.45 -6.98 -18.47
CA ALA A 18 23.52 -6.25 -19.13
C ALA A 18 23.90 -6.86 -20.49
N GLU A 19 23.92 -8.19 -20.60
CA GLU A 19 24.16 -8.93 -21.86
C GLU A 19 22.99 -8.79 -22.84
N ALA A 20 21.74 -8.74 -22.35
CA ALA A 20 20.54 -8.50 -23.17
C ALA A 20 20.48 -7.08 -23.78
N TRP A 21 21.33 -6.15 -23.32
CA TRP A 21 21.31 -4.73 -23.71
C TRP A 21 22.50 -4.31 -24.61
N GLN A 22 23.32 -5.25 -25.11
CA GLN A 22 24.53 -4.89 -25.87
C GLN A 22 24.31 -4.39 -27.30
N ASP A 23 23.11 -4.56 -27.88
CA ASP A 23 22.76 -3.99 -29.18
C ASP A 23 21.60 -3.00 -29.00
N GLU A 24 21.66 -1.84 -29.66
CA GLU A 24 20.71 -0.70 -29.59
C GLU A 24 19.24 -1.01 -29.99
N LYS A 25 18.79 -2.26 -29.86
CA LYS A 25 17.39 -2.68 -29.97
C LYS A 25 16.97 -3.33 -28.65
N PRO A 26 15.99 -2.75 -27.92
CA PRO A 26 15.51 -3.36 -26.69
C PRO A 26 14.83 -4.68 -27.03
N ARG A 27 15.51 -5.81 -26.77
CA ARG A 27 14.78 -7.06 -26.57
C ARG A 27 14.03 -6.86 -25.27
N LEU A 28 12.70 -6.79 -25.35
CA LEU A 28 11.83 -6.74 -24.17
C LEU A 28 12.29 -7.87 -23.25
N VAL A 29 12.97 -7.51 -22.16
CA VAL A 29 13.05 -8.38 -21.00
C VAL A 29 11.66 -8.27 -20.36
N THR A 30 10.70 -8.96 -20.97
CA THR A 30 9.39 -9.19 -20.39
C THR A 30 9.55 -9.93 -19.08
N ALA A 31 8.48 -9.92 -18.29
CA ALA A 31 8.35 -10.75 -17.09
C ALA A 31 8.92 -12.17 -17.28
N ASP A 32 8.81 -12.70 -18.50
CA ASP A 32 9.25 -14.01 -18.97
C ASP A 32 10.72 -14.35 -18.70
N VAL A 33 11.65 -13.38 -18.66
CA VAL A 33 13.07 -13.67 -18.32
C VAL A 33 13.29 -13.76 -16.81
N LEU A 34 12.56 -12.97 -16.02
CA LEU A 34 12.59 -13.05 -14.55
C LEU A 34 11.74 -14.23 -14.03
N LEU A 35 10.72 -14.64 -14.78
CA LEU A 35 9.87 -15.80 -14.51
C LEU A 35 10.49 -17.10 -15.06
N GLY A 36 11.25 -17.05 -16.15
CA GLY A 36 11.94 -18.20 -16.75
C GLY A 36 13.06 -18.79 -15.88
N ILE A 37 13.43 -18.13 -14.79
CA ILE A 37 14.29 -18.70 -13.74
C ILE A 37 13.49 -19.64 -12.81
N PHE A 38 12.15 -19.63 -12.85
CA PHE A 38 11.30 -20.39 -11.92
C PHE A 38 10.14 -21.21 -12.51
N GLU A 39 9.95 -21.28 -13.83
CA GLU A 39 9.32 -22.38 -14.60
C GLU A 39 8.73 -21.84 -15.92
N GLU A 40 8.83 -22.65 -16.97
CA GLU A 40 8.21 -22.42 -18.28
C GLU A 40 6.68 -22.38 -18.17
N GLY A 41 6.07 -21.35 -18.76
CA GLY A 41 4.67 -21.38 -19.18
C GLY A 41 3.70 -20.59 -18.29
N ALA A 42 3.39 -19.37 -18.71
CA ALA A 42 2.00 -18.91 -18.88
C ALA A 42 2.00 -17.44 -19.32
N GLU A 43 1.74 -17.20 -20.61
CA GLU A 43 1.10 -15.96 -21.05
C GLU A 43 -0.26 -15.87 -20.35
N THR A 44 -0.32 -15.19 -19.21
CA THR A 44 -1.58 -14.95 -18.51
C THR A 44 -2.15 -13.64 -19.02
N GLU A 45 -2.95 -13.74 -20.09
CA GLU A 45 -3.95 -12.73 -20.41
C GLU A 45 -4.96 -12.74 -19.24
N VAL A 46 -4.72 -11.90 -18.23
CA VAL A 46 -5.65 -11.72 -17.11
C VAL A 46 -6.80 -10.84 -17.60
N ALA A 47 -7.69 -11.42 -18.39
CA ALA A 47 -8.98 -10.84 -18.72
C ALA A 47 -9.88 -10.99 -17.48
N VAL A 48 -9.99 -9.92 -16.68
CA VAL A 48 -10.94 -9.88 -15.57
C VAL A 48 -12.33 -9.60 -16.17
N PRO A 49 -13.32 -10.49 -16.03
CA PRO A 49 -14.67 -10.21 -16.49
C PRO A 49 -15.17 -8.93 -15.81
N LEU A 50 -15.77 -8.01 -16.58
CA LEU A 50 -16.20 -6.68 -16.12
C LEU A 50 -17.07 -6.77 -14.85
N ASP A 51 -17.82 -7.85 -14.71
CA ASP A 51 -18.73 -8.22 -13.64
C ASP A 51 -18.01 -8.31 -12.27
N GLU A 52 -16.79 -8.86 -12.25
CA GLU A 52 -15.94 -8.99 -11.05
C GLU A 52 -15.21 -7.69 -10.71
N VAL A 53 -15.05 -6.78 -11.69
CA VAL A 53 -14.48 -5.43 -11.52
C VAL A 53 -15.41 -4.51 -10.71
N PHE A 54 -16.70 -4.89 -10.54
CA PHE A 54 -17.69 -4.13 -9.76
C PHE A 54 -17.80 -4.55 -8.29
N ALA A 55 -16.72 -5.03 -7.68
CA ALA A 55 -16.73 -5.25 -6.24
C ALA A 55 -17.01 -3.92 -5.50
N SER A 56 -18.03 -3.90 -4.65
CA SER A 56 -18.41 -2.71 -3.89
C SER A 56 -17.28 -2.26 -2.96
N PRO A 57 -17.12 -0.94 -2.73
CA PRO A 57 -16.11 -0.45 -1.80
C PRO A 57 -16.34 -1.04 -0.40
N ARG A 58 -15.25 -1.44 0.24
CA ARG A 58 -15.25 -1.94 1.61
C ARG A 58 -15.00 -0.76 2.54
N PRO A 59 -15.80 -0.57 3.61
CA PRO A 59 -15.53 0.50 4.57
C PRO A 59 -14.10 0.46 5.08
N SER A 60 -13.45 1.62 5.24
CA SER A 60 -12.08 1.70 5.76
C SER A 60 -12.01 1.49 7.27
N GLY A 61 -13.13 1.68 7.97
CA GLY A 61 -13.19 1.68 9.44
C GLY A 61 -12.66 2.96 10.09
N LEU A 62 -12.27 3.96 9.30
CA LEU A 62 -11.82 5.27 9.80
C LEU A 62 -13.00 6.22 10.03
N GLY A 63 -14.16 5.93 9.46
CA GLY A 63 -15.38 6.74 9.55
C GLY A 63 -15.86 7.25 8.19
N ARG A 64 -17.14 7.65 8.13
CA ARG A 64 -17.81 7.98 6.85
C ARG A 64 -17.14 9.11 6.08
N GLN A 65 -16.54 10.09 6.76
CA GLN A 65 -15.86 11.20 6.08
C GLN A 65 -14.60 10.72 5.37
N ALA A 66 -13.80 9.86 5.99
CA ALA A 66 -12.65 9.24 5.35
C ALA A 66 -13.06 8.31 4.18
N ASP A 67 -14.13 7.53 4.36
CA ASP A 67 -14.67 6.69 3.29
C ASP A 67 -15.14 7.52 2.09
N ARG A 68 -15.71 8.71 2.31
CA ARG A 68 -16.06 9.64 1.23
C ARG A 68 -14.82 10.08 0.43
N LEU A 69 -13.69 10.37 1.07
CA LEU A 69 -12.43 10.70 0.37
C LEU A 69 -11.95 9.54 -0.51
N LEU A 70 -12.18 8.30 -0.08
CA LEU A 70 -11.85 7.09 -0.84
C LEU A 70 -12.91 6.75 -1.92
N GLY A 71 -14.00 7.51 -2.01
CA GLY A 71 -15.11 7.22 -2.92
C GLY A 71 -15.95 6.02 -2.48
N GLY A 72 -16.25 5.94 -1.18
CA GLY A 72 -17.09 4.91 -0.56
C GLY A 72 -16.33 3.92 0.32
N GLY A 73 -14.99 3.98 0.36
CA GLY A 73 -14.14 3.06 1.11
C GLY A 73 -13.00 2.49 0.25
N LEU A 74 -12.36 1.43 0.72
CA LEU A 74 -11.28 0.71 0.05
C LEU A 74 -11.84 -0.20 -1.05
N TRP A 75 -11.40 0.02 -2.29
CA TRP A 75 -11.85 -0.76 -3.43
C TRP A 75 -10.96 -1.99 -3.66
N PRO A 76 -11.53 -3.20 -3.80
CA PRO A 76 -10.86 -4.30 -4.49
C PRO A 76 -10.51 -3.85 -5.92
N GLY A 77 -9.39 -4.30 -6.48
CA GLY A 77 -9.00 -3.79 -7.80
C GLY A 77 -8.16 -2.51 -7.79
N GLU A 78 -7.85 -1.98 -6.60
CA GLU A 78 -7.21 -0.67 -6.47
C GLU A 78 -5.88 -0.71 -5.72
N VAL A 79 -4.95 0.14 -6.17
CA VAL A 79 -3.77 0.57 -5.39
C VAL A 79 -4.03 1.97 -4.84
N ALA A 80 -4.18 2.07 -3.52
CA ALA A 80 -4.27 3.34 -2.79
C ALA A 80 -2.93 3.65 -2.12
N GLU A 81 -2.58 4.93 -2.03
CA GLU A 81 -1.36 5.38 -1.36
C GLU A 81 -1.68 6.42 -0.29
N VAL A 82 -1.21 6.17 0.93
CA VAL A 82 -1.24 7.12 2.05
C VAL A 82 0.18 7.57 2.32
N TYR A 83 0.45 8.86 2.14
CA TYR A 83 1.76 9.44 2.34
C TYR A 83 1.74 10.54 3.40
N GLY A 84 2.91 10.92 3.92
CA GLY A 84 3.03 12.00 4.90
C GLY A 84 4.38 12.03 5.58
N ALA A 85 4.61 13.03 6.43
CA ALA A 85 5.85 13.18 7.18
C ALA A 85 6.14 11.99 8.13
N PRO A 86 7.41 11.71 8.48
CA PRO A 86 7.73 10.81 9.58
C PRO A 86 6.95 11.17 10.85
N GLY A 87 6.44 10.17 11.58
CA GLY A 87 5.62 10.40 12.78
C GLY A 87 4.16 10.84 12.54
N ALA A 88 3.71 11.00 11.29
CA ALA A 88 2.33 11.39 10.99
C ALA A 88 1.25 10.33 11.31
N GLY A 89 1.62 9.13 11.77
CA GLY A 89 0.66 8.08 12.14
C GLY A 89 0.30 7.06 11.04
N LYS A 90 1.01 7.04 9.91
CA LYS A 90 0.72 6.13 8.77
C LYS A 90 0.69 4.65 9.14
N THR A 91 1.70 4.18 9.89
CA THR A 91 1.76 2.79 10.35
C THR A 91 0.52 2.47 11.21
N GLN A 92 0.13 3.37 12.12
CA GLN A 92 -1.09 3.20 12.92
C GLN A 92 -2.36 3.17 12.04
N LEU A 93 -2.45 4.04 11.02
CA LEU A 93 -3.54 4.02 10.05
C LEU A 93 -3.62 2.67 9.33
N GLY A 94 -2.49 2.14 8.84
CA GLY A 94 -2.45 0.83 8.21
C GLY A 94 -2.91 -0.30 9.14
N LEU A 95 -2.52 -0.26 10.42
CA LEU A 95 -2.98 -1.25 11.41
C LEU A 95 -4.49 -1.12 11.66
N CYS A 96 -5.04 0.09 11.69
CA CYS A 96 -6.49 0.31 11.82
C CYS A 96 -7.28 -0.24 10.62
N LEU A 97 -6.76 -0.02 9.40
CA LEU A 97 -7.34 -0.60 8.17
C LEU A 97 -7.30 -2.13 8.21
N ALA A 98 -6.15 -2.71 8.58
CA ALA A 98 -5.99 -4.15 8.71
C ALA A 98 -6.96 -4.76 9.74
N MET A 99 -7.06 -4.15 10.93
CA MET A 99 -7.99 -4.59 11.97
C MET A 99 -9.45 -4.52 11.52
N HIS A 100 -9.84 -3.46 10.80
CA HIS A 100 -11.22 -3.32 10.33
C HIS A 100 -11.56 -4.30 9.19
N ALA A 101 -10.60 -4.53 8.27
CA ALA A 101 -10.77 -5.55 7.24
C ALA A 101 -10.94 -6.95 7.87
N ALA A 102 -10.08 -7.29 8.84
CA ALA A 102 -10.17 -8.54 9.57
C ALA A 102 -11.50 -8.72 10.30
N SER A 103 -12.01 -7.67 10.97
CA SER A 103 -13.33 -7.70 11.62
C SER A 103 -14.49 -7.84 10.65
N SER A 104 -14.30 -7.43 9.41
CA SER A 104 -15.26 -7.64 8.32
C SER A 104 -15.08 -9.01 7.63
N GLY A 105 -14.28 -9.90 8.19
CA GLY A 105 -14.03 -11.24 7.67
C GLY A 105 -12.97 -11.33 6.57
N ILE A 106 -12.35 -10.22 6.18
CA ILE A 106 -11.39 -10.16 5.07
C ILE A 106 -9.99 -10.56 5.54
N ALA A 107 -9.34 -11.46 4.80
CA ALA A 107 -7.95 -11.82 5.03
C ALA A 107 -7.01 -10.67 4.66
N VAL A 108 -6.03 -10.38 5.52
CA VAL A 108 -5.10 -9.26 5.38
C VAL A 108 -3.65 -9.76 5.38
N HIS A 109 -2.83 -9.22 4.48
CA HIS A 109 -1.37 -9.38 4.54
C HIS A 109 -0.71 -8.03 4.76
N TYR A 110 -0.16 -7.83 5.96
CA TYR A 110 0.60 -6.65 6.32
C TYR A 110 2.09 -6.91 6.12
N LEU A 111 2.74 -6.17 5.22
CA LEU A 111 4.16 -6.28 4.96
C LEU A 111 4.85 -5.00 5.45
N THR A 112 5.95 -5.15 6.16
CA THR A 112 6.69 -4.03 6.74
C THR A 112 8.19 -4.23 6.60
N ASN A 113 8.94 -3.14 6.50
CA ASN A 113 10.40 -3.14 6.65
C ASN A 113 10.88 -2.10 7.69
N LYS A 114 9.95 -1.61 8.52
CA LYS A 114 10.20 -0.52 9.47
C LYS A 114 10.25 -1.02 10.91
N ASP A 115 9.13 -1.59 11.36
CA ASP A 115 9.00 -2.13 12.70
C ASP A 115 9.04 -3.67 12.62
N PRO A 116 9.71 -4.38 13.54
CA PRO A 116 9.66 -5.82 13.61
C PRO A 116 8.22 -6.35 13.66
N PRO A 117 7.88 -7.45 12.96
CA PRO A 117 6.53 -8.02 12.95
C PRO A 117 5.93 -8.26 14.34
N ALA A 118 6.75 -8.68 15.31
CA ALA A 118 6.30 -8.89 16.69
C ALA A 118 5.78 -7.61 17.38
N ILE A 119 6.36 -6.45 17.06
CA ILE A 119 5.91 -5.16 17.59
C ILE A 119 4.55 -4.79 16.97
N LEU A 120 4.40 -4.99 15.67
CA LEU A 120 3.13 -4.75 14.99
C LEU A 120 2.02 -5.69 15.48
N ALA A 121 2.34 -6.98 15.69
CA ALA A 121 1.42 -7.95 16.26
C ALA A 121 0.91 -7.52 17.64
N ARG A 122 1.80 -7.02 18.51
CA ARG A 122 1.40 -6.48 19.82
C ARG A 122 0.48 -5.27 19.70
N ARG A 123 0.75 -4.36 18.76
CA ARG A 123 -0.12 -3.20 18.51
C ARG A 123 -1.50 -3.63 17.99
N LEU A 124 -1.56 -4.61 17.09
CA LEU A 124 -2.83 -5.18 16.62
C LEU A 124 -3.58 -5.85 17.77
N GLN A 125 -2.90 -6.57 18.66
CA GLN A 125 -3.53 -7.14 19.85
C GLN A 125 -4.14 -6.06 20.74
N THR A 126 -3.44 -4.95 20.99
CA THR A 126 -4.00 -3.82 21.74
C THR A 126 -5.24 -3.24 21.03
N LEU A 127 -5.18 -3.05 19.71
CA LEU A 127 -6.33 -2.58 18.92
C LEU A 127 -7.50 -3.56 18.95
N ALA A 128 -7.23 -4.87 18.94
CA ALA A 128 -8.26 -5.90 19.01
C ALA A 128 -8.98 -5.88 20.36
N LEU A 129 -8.23 -5.80 21.46
CA LEU A 129 -8.77 -5.74 22.82
C LEU A 129 -9.52 -4.44 23.11
N ALA A 130 -9.14 -3.33 22.47
CA ALA A 130 -9.85 -2.07 22.60
C ALA A 130 -11.19 -2.04 21.83
N ARG A 131 -11.35 -2.89 20.81
CA ARG A 131 -12.56 -2.99 19.97
C ARG A 131 -13.53 -4.06 20.43
N GLU A 132 -13.02 -5.18 20.90
CA GLU A 132 -13.80 -6.35 21.29
C GLU A 132 -13.67 -6.55 22.81
N GLU A 133 -14.80 -6.59 23.50
CA GLU A 133 -14.84 -6.87 24.95
C GLU A 133 -14.43 -8.32 25.28
N VAL A 134 -14.38 -9.21 24.29
CA VAL A 134 -14.13 -10.66 24.45
C VAL A 134 -12.83 -11.09 23.79
N THR A 135 -11.93 -11.71 24.56
CA THR A 135 -10.60 -12.18 24.12
C THR A 135 -10.63 -13.23 23.00
N VAL A 136 -11.60 -14.15 23.01
CA VAL A 136 -11.75 -15.18 21.96
C VAL A 136 -12.02 -14.55 20.59
N THR A 137 -12.75 -13.44 20.55
CA THR A 137 -13.01 -12.69 19.31
C THR A 137 -11.71 -12.06 18.80
N ALA A 138 -10.87 -11.52 19.68
CA ALA A 138 -9.60 -10.92 19.30
C ALA A 138 -8.63 -11.92 18.65
N GLU A 139 -8.55 -13.16 19.13
CA GLU A 139 -7.70 -14.20 18.51
C GLU A 139 -8.14 -14.53 17.07
N ILE A 140 -9.44 -14.70 16.85
CA ILE A 140 -10.01 -14.97 15.52
C ILE A 140 -9.72 -13.81 14.54
N LEU A 141 -9.76 -12.56 15.03
CA LEU A 141 -9.41 -11.39 14.23
C LEU A 141 -7.94 -11.39 13.83
N LEU A 142 -7.05 -11.70 14.77
CA LEU A 142 -5.61 -11.70 14.53
C LEU A 142 -5.18 -12.83 13.57
N ASP A 143 -5.86 -13.98 13.60
CA ASP A 143 -5.63 -15.10 12.67
C ASP A 143 -5.88 -14.71 11.20
N LYS A 144 -6.74 -13.70 10.95
CA LYS A 144 -6.96 -13.16 9.60
C LYS A 144 -5.86 -12.22 9.13
N ILE A 145 -4.97 -11.77 10.01
CA ILE A 145 -3.92 -10.79 9.70
C ILE A 145 -2.56 -11.49 9.70
N ARG A 146 -2.03 -11.75 8.51
CA ARG A 146 -0.65 -12.21 8.35
C ARG A 146 0.29 -11.01 8.32
N ILE A 147 1.29 -10.99 9.19
CA ILE A 147 2.37 -9.98 9.14
C ILE A 147 3.62 -10.63 8.56
N SER A 148 4.34 -9.94 7.68
CA SER A 148 5.60 -10.43 7.12
C SER A 148 6.63 -9.32 7.02
N ASP A 149 7.88 -9.68 7.30
CA ASP A 149 9.02 -8.79 7.13
C ASP A 149 9.41 -8.73 5.65
N MET A 150 9.56 -7.52 5.15
CA MET A 150 9.98 -7.16 3.80
C MET A 150 11.40 -6.56 3.86
N ALA A 151 12.32 -7.30 4.47
CA ALA A 151 13.67 -6.82 4.79
C ALA A 151 14.43 -6.24 3.59
N ASP A 152 14.22 -6.79 2.40
CA ASP A 152 14.84 -6.34 1.15
C ASP A 152 13.92 -6.54 -0.06
N PHE A 153 14.38 -6.08 -1.23
CA PHE A 153 13.65 -6.25 -2.49
C PHE A 153 13.41 -7.72 -2.84
N THR A 154 14.31 -8.63 -2.45
CA THR A 154 14.15 -10.07 -2.67
C THR A 154 12.96 -10.61 -1.89
N ALA A 155 12.85 -10.25 -0.61
CA ALA A 155 11.73 -10.62 0.25
C ALA A 155 10.43 -10.04 -0.29
N PHE A 156 10.42 -8.75 -0.65
CA PHE A 156 9.28 -8.13 -1.33
C PHE A 156 8.86 -8.93 -2.56
N ALA A 157 9.81 -9.21 -3.47
CA ALA A 157 9.51 -9.86 -4.73
C ALA A 157 8.92 -11.25 -4.53
N ARG A 158 9.52 -12.06 -3.65
CA ARG A 158 9.04 -13.39 -3.30
C ARG A 158 7.63 -13.37 -2.70
N LEU A 159 7.34 -12.40 -1.83
CA LEU A 159 6.03 -12.30 -1.18
C LEU A 159 4.93 -11.91 -2.18
N MET A 160 5.22 -11.00 -3.13
CA MET A 160 4.27 -10.63 -4.18
C MET A 160 4.03 -11.78 -5.17
N THR A 161 5.09 -12.45 -5.63
CA THR A 161 4.97 -13.61 -6.51
C THR A 161 4.21 -14.75 -5.83
N HIS A 162 4.47 -15.00 -4.55
CA HIS A 162 3.77 -16.05 -3.79
C HIS A 162 2.27 -15.77 -3.66
N ALA A 163 1.88 -14.51 -3.43
CA ALA A 163 0.49 -14.12 -3.38
C ALA A 163 -0.20 -14.32 -4.75
N LEU A 164 0.45 -13.92 -5.85
CA LEU A 164 -0.10 -14.07 -7.21
C LEU A 164 -0.19 -15.54 -7.66
N ALA A 165 0.73 -16.39 -7.23
CA ALA A 165 0.74 -17.81 -7.58
C ALA A 165 -0.37 -18.63 -6.89
N ARG A 166 -1.10 -18.04 -5.93
CA ARG A 166 -2.13 -18.70 -5.13
C ARG A 166 -3.42 -17.86 -5.07
N PRO A 167 -4.11 -17.67 -6.19
CA PRO A 167 -5.31 -16.84 -6.26
C PRO A 167 -6.40 -17.29 -5.28
N GLU A 168 -6.50 -18.60 -5.00
CA GLU A 168 -7.45 -19.17 -4.03
C GLU A 168 -7.20 -18.73 -2.58
N SER A 169 -5.97 -18.30 -2.27
CA SER A 169 -5.55 -17.82 -0.95
C SER A 169 -5.25 -16.31 -0.96
N MET A 170 -5.69 -15.58 -1.99
CA MET A 170 -5.38 -14.16 -2.15
C MET A 170 -5.99 -13.35 -1.00
N PRO A 171 -5.17 -12.55 -0.26
CA PRO A 171 -5.71 -11.65 0.73
C PRO A 171 -6.59 -10.59 0.07
N GLY A 172 -7.69 -10.22 0.72
CA GLY A 172 -8.55 -9.15 0.21
C GLY A 172 -7.95 -7.76 0.44
N LEU A 173 -6.97 -7.63 1.34
CA LEU A 173 -6.21 -6.40 1.60
C LEU A 173 -4.72 -6.71 1.79
N ILE A 174 -3.86 -6.01 1.05
CA ILE A 174 -2.41 -5.99 1.28
C ILE A 174 -2.01 -4.58 1.72
N VAL A 175 -1.35 -4.47 2.88
CA VAL A 175 -0.76 -3.21 3.35
C VAL A 175 0.75 -3.29 3.21
N LEU A 176 1.35 -2.32 2.52
CA LEU A 176 2.78 -2.23 2.28
C LEU A 176 3.35 -1.03 3.06
N ASP A 177 3.88 -1.28 4.25
CA ASP A 177 4.51 -0.25 5.09
C ASP A 177 6.02 -0.17 4.82
N GLY A 178 6.43 0.88 4.10
CA GLY A 178 7.84 1.17 3.85
C GLY A 178 8.42 0.62 2.54
N LEU A 179 7.57 0.15 1.60
CA LEU A 179 8.01 -0.13 0.22
C LEU A 179 8.70 1.10 -0.41
N SER A 180 8.25 2.30 -0.06
CA SER A 180 8.86 3.56 -0.51
C SER A 180 10.33 3.70 -0.09
N VAL A 181 10.70 3.22 1.10
CA VAL A 181 12.08 3.24 1.61
C VAL A 181 12.94 2.21 0.89
N LEU A 182 12.37 1.04 0.62
CA LEU A 182 13.05 -0.04 -0.09
C LEU A 182 13.36 0.34 -1.55
N LEU A 183 12.47 1.11 -2.17
CA LEU A 183 12.60 1.51 -3.57
C LEU A 183 13.31 2.86 -3.76
N SER A 184 13.45 3.69 -2.72
CA SER A 184 14.06 5.03 -2.83
C SER A 184 15.49 5.04 -3.37
N PRO A 185 16.38 4.05 -3.12
CA PRO A 185 17.71 4.04 -3.73
C PRO A 185 17.67 3.93 -5.27
N PHE A 186 16.55 3.45 -5.84
CA PHE A 186 16.40 3.24 -7.28
C PHE A 186 15.75 4.42 -7.99
N THR A 187 15.20 5.39 -7.26
CA THR A 187 14.54 6.58 -7.84
C THR A 187 15.57 7.63 -8.29
N SER A 188 16.70 7.72 -7.60
CA SER A 188 17.82 8.60 -7.92
C SER A 188 18.95 7.92 -8.70
N ALA A 189 18.81 6.63 -9.00
CA ALA A 189 19.81 5.89 -9.77
C ALA A 189 20.00 6.50 -11.16
N THR A 190 21.23 6.92 -11.44
CA THR A 190 21.70 7.42 -12.74
C THR A 190 21.86 6.30 -13.75
N SER A 191 22.22 5.10 -13.29
CA SER A 191 22.27 3.89 -14.12
C SER A 191 20.88 3.29 -14.33
N TRP A 192 20.55 3.00 -15.58
CA TRP A 192 19.31 2.31 -15.98
C TRP A 192 19.18 0.90 -15.38
N SER A 193 20.29 0.26 -15.02
CA SER A 193 20.37 -1.13 -14.53
C SER A 193 19.54 -1.41 -13.26
N HIS A 194 19.12 -0.39 -12.51
CA HIS A 194 18.33 -0.58 -11.29
C HIS A 194 16.88 -0.06 -11.38
N ARG A 195 16.51 0.63 -12.47
CA ARG A 195 15.18 1.23 -12.62
C ARG A 195 14.08 0.21 -12.88
N TRP A 196 14.44 -0.96 -13.41
CA TRP A 196 13.49 -2.05 -13.65
C TRP A 196 12.76 -2.47 -12.36
N ARG A 197 13.39 -2.33 -11.18
CA ARG A 197 12.78 -2.66 -9.88
C ARG A 197 11.55 -1.80 -9.59
N LEU A 198 11.56 -0.52 -9.99
CA LEU A 198 10.40 0.37 -9.85
C LEU A 198 9.26 -0.09 -10.75
N THR A 199 9.55 -0.31 -12.04
CA THR A 199 8.56 -0.76 -13.02
C THR A 199 8.00 -2.14 -12.69
N TRP A 200 8.85 -3.06 -12.26
CA TRP A 200 8.45 -4.40 -11.83
C TRP A 200 7.57 -4.34 -10.59
N SER A 201 7.96 -3.58 -9.56
CA SER A 201 7.15 -3.38 -8.35
C SER A 201 5.76 -2.86 -8.71
N TRP A 202 5.70 -1.79 -9.49
CA TRP A 202 4.41 -1.24 -9.95
C TRP A 202 3.56 -2.29 -10.68
N ARG A 203 4.16 -3.06 -11.60
CA ARG A 203 3.44 -4.10 -12.33
C ARG A 203 2.90 -5.20 -11.41
N MET A 204 3.66 -5.62 -10.39
CA MET A 204 3.18 -6.58 -9.39
C MET A 204 2.01 -6.04 -8.59
N LEU A 205 2.08 -4.79 -8.12
CA LEU A 205 0.97 -4.18 -7.38
C LEU A 205 -0.30 -4.09 -8.24
N ARG A 206 -0.12 -3.77 -9.53
CA ARG A 206 -1.23 -3.74 -10.49
C ARG A 206 -1.81 -5.13 -10.73
N GLN A 207 -0.98 -6.17 -10.84
CA GLN A 207 -1.46 -7.55 -10.99
C GLN A 207 -2.23 -8.03 -9.77
N LEU A 208 -1.75 -7.71 -8.56
CA LEU A 208 -2.47 -8.01 -7.31
C LEU A 208 -3.82 -7.30 -7.27
N ALA A 209 -3.84 -6.02 -7.64
CA ALA A 209 -5.07 -5.26 -7.75
C ALA A 209 -6.03 -5.93 -8.76
N MET A 210 -5.57 -6.23 -9.99
CA MET A 210 -6.37 -6.90 -11.01
C MET A 210 -6.90 -8.27 -10.58
N ALA A 211 -6.18 -8.98 -9.69
CA ALA A 211 -6.65 -10.23 -9.08
C ALA A 211 -7.68 -10.04 -7.96
N GLY A 212 -8.23 -8.83 -7.78
CA GLY A 212 -9.29 -8.52 -6.81
C GLY A 212 -8.77 -8.12 -5.42
N CYS A 213 -7.46 -7.92 -5.25
CA CYS A 213 -6.90 -7.41 -4.00
C CYS A 213 -7.05 -5.88 -3.90
N CYS A 214 -7.25 -5.35 -2.68
CA CYS A 214 -7.00 -3.95 -2.40
C CYS A 214 -5.57 -3.80 -1.88
N VAL A 215 -4.76 -2.93 -2.49
CA VAL A 215 -3.38 -2.67 -2.07
C VAL A 215 -3.27 -1.28 -1.48
N VAL A 216 -2.78 -1.15 -0.24
CA VAL A 216 -2.55 0.13 0.43
C VAL A 216 -1.05 0.33 0.66
N LEU A 217 -0.49 1.35 0.03
CA LEU A 217 0.90 1.78 0.18
C LEU A 217 1.01 2.83 1.28
N LEU A 218 1.88 2.60 2.27
CA LEU A 218 2.25 3.63 3.24
C LEU A 218 3.61 4.23 2.84
N SER A 219 3.57 5.45 2.34
CA SER A 219 4.72 6.15 1.79
C SER A 219 5.18 7.33 2.65
N HIS A 220 6.41 7.78 2.47
CA HIS A 220 6.90 9.02 3.06
C HIS A 220 6.98 10.14 2.03
N THR A 221 7.02 11.37 2.51
CA THR A 221 7.35 12.55 1.72
C THR A 221 8.88 12.67 1.64
N ALA A 222 9.42 12.89 0.45
CA ALA A 222 10.79 13.32 0.23
C ALA A 222 10.79 14.81 -0.14
N GLY A 223 11.53 15.65 0.59
CA GLY A 223 11.59 17.07 0.28
C GLY A 223 12.24 17.90 1.39
N SER A 224 12.92 18.96 0.98
CA SER A 224 13.31 20.08 1.84
C SER A 224 12.09 20.99 2.08
N MET A 225 12.09 21.73 3.19
CA MET A 225 10.97 22.57 3.65
C MET A 225 10.26 23.30 2.49
N GLY A 226 8.95 23.07 2.36
CA GLY A 226 8.07 23.79 1.42
C GLY A 226 7.67 23.05 0.14
N THR A 227 8.36 21.97 -0.25
CA THR A 227 7.94 21.12 -1.40
C THR A 227 7.81 19.67 -0.97
N SER A 228 6.57 19.24 -0.69
CA SER A 228 6.27 17.84 -0.33
C SER A 228 6.24 17.00 -1.60
N GLN A 229 7.38 16.46 -2.01
CA GLN A 229 7.45 15.52 -3.13
C GLN A 229 7.26 14.09 -2.59
N LEU A 230 6.65 13.21 -3.38
CA LEU A 230 6.53 11.80 -3.02
C LEU A 230 7.91 11.13 -3.08
N ALA A 231 8.21 10.25 -2.12
CA ALA A 231 9.49 9.55 -2.05
C ALA A 231 9.86 8.75 -3.31
N LEU A 232 8.85 8.25 -4.03
CA LEU A 232 9.04 7.46 -5.26
C LEU A 232 9.04 8.30 -6.54
N GLY A 233 8.92 9.63 -6.40
CA GLY A 233 9.03 10.59 -7.50
C GLY A 233 7.94 10.46 -8.57
N GLN A 234 8.16 11.16 -9.69
CA GLN A 234 7.20 11.25 -10.79
C GLN A 234 6.95 9.91 -11.51
N GLN A 235 7.93 9.00 -11.50
CA GLN A 235 7.79 7.69 -12.14
C GLN A 235 6.75 6.79 -11.45
N TRP A 236 6.53 7.02 -10.16
CA TRP A 236 5.48 6.34 -9.37
C TRP A 236 4.16 7.11 -9.37
N SER A 237 4.09 8.29 -10.03
CA SER A 237 2.92 9.17 -9.98
C SER A 237 1.64 8.49 -10.50
N HIS A 238 1.77 7.53 -11.42
CA HIS A 238 0.67 6.76 -11.99
C HIS A 238 0.36 5.46 -11.25
N ALA A 239 1.22 5.00 -10.34
CA ALA A 239 1.10 3.69 -9.70
C ALA A 239 -0.10 3.58 -8.76
N ALA A 240 -0.45 4.66 -8.04
CA ALA A 240 -1.60 4.71 -7.16
C ALA A 240 -2.80 5.38 -7.84
N SER A 241 -3.97 4.76 -7.78
CA SER A 241 -5.23 5.29 -8.30
C SER A 241 -5.78 6.41 -7.41
N VAL A 242 -5.61 6.26 -6.09
CA VAL A 242 -5.98 7.24 -5.07
C VAL A 242 -4.77 7.59 -4.20
N ARG A 243 -4.63 8.87 -3.85
CA ARG A 243 -3.61 9.35 -2.91
C ARG A 243 -4.21 10.18 -1.80
N LEU A 244 -3.84 9.84 -0.58
CA LEU A 244 -4.17 10.56 0.62
C LEU A 244 -2.91 11.08 1.30
N GLU A 245 -2.92 12.33 1.71
CA GLU A 245 -1.90 12.90 2.58
C GLU A 245 -2.38 12.83 4.03
N LEU A 246 -1.61 12.17 4.88
CA LEU A 246 -1.81 12.15 6.32
C LEU A 246 -0.84 13.14 6.97
N SER A 247 -1.40 14.14 7.64
CA SER A 247 -0.66 15.17 8.36
C SER A 247 -1.11 15.27 9.83
N ARG A 248 -0.24 15.83 10.67
CA ARG A 248 -0.53 16.09 12.08
C ARG A 248 -0.46 17.61 12.32
N PRO A 249 -1.60 18.33 12.22
CA PRO A 249 -1.61 19.78 12.19
C PRO A 249 -1.30 20.43 13.55
N LEU A 250 -1.57 19.73 14.66
CA LEU A 250 -1.38 20.23 16.03
C LEU A 250 -0.67 19.18 16.89
N ALA A 251 0.01 19.63 17.96
CA ALA A 251 0.51 18.75 18.99
C ALA A 251 -0.68 18.12 19.75
N GLY A 252 -0.73 16.79 19.82
CA GLY A 252 -1.84 16.04 20.42
C GLY A 252 -2.42 14.99 19.49
N ASN A 253 -3.64 14.54 19.74
CA ASN A 253 -4.22 13.37 19.09
C ASN A 253 -4.93 13.68 17.75
N ALA A 254 -4.91 14.93 17.28
CA ALA A 254 -5.54 15.31 16.03
C ALA A 254 -4.68 14.94 14.81
N LEU A 255 -5.31 14.36 13.79
CA LEU A 255 -4.74 14.01 12.51
C LEU A 255 -5.64 14.59 11.40
N ARG A 256 -5.05 14.90 10.25
CA ARG A 256 -5.81 15.34 9.07
C ARG A 256 -5.44 14.50 7.86
N LEU A 257 -6.46 13.96 7.21
CA LEU A 257 -6.34 13.14 6.02
C LEU A 257 -6.91 13.93 4.83
N CYS A 258 -6.09 14.24 3.82
CA CYS A 258 -6.49 15.02 2.65
C CYS A 258 -6.39 14.20 1.36
N LEU A 259 -7.39 14.30 0.49
CA LEU A 259 -7.35 13.72 -0.85
C LEU A 259 -6.49 14.55 -1.79
N ARG A 260 -5.51 13.90 -2.43
CA ARG A 260 -4.52 14.54 -3.31
C ARG A 260 -4.54 14.00 -4.73
N LYS A 261 -5.05 12.78 -4.91
CA LYS A 261 -5.29 12.17 -6.22
C LYS A 261 -6.49 11.24 -6.11
N SER A 262 -7.37 11.26 -7.09
CA SER A 262 -8.40 10.24 -7.27
C SER A 262 -8.69 10.07 -8.76
N CYS A 263 -8.85 8.82 -9.21
CA CYS A 263 -9.36 8.53 -10.55
C CYS A 263 -10.91 8.56 -10.61
N ARG A 264 -11.59 8.63 -9.45
CA ARG A 264 -13.05 8.58 -9.34
C ARG A 264 -13.70 9.92 -9.02
N GLN A 265 -12.94 10.84 -8.45
CA GLN A 265 -13.46 12.13 -7.95
C GLN A 265 -12.72 13.27 -8.65
N GLN A 266 -13.48 14.25 -9.13
CA GLN A 266 -12.89 15.49 -9.61
C GLN A 266 -12.31 16.26 -8.43
N LEU A 267 -11.01 16.49 -8.47
CA LEU A 267 -10.34 17.44 -7.59
C LEU A 267 -10.52 18.82 -8.24
N CYS A 268 -11.39 19.66 -7.68
CA CYS A 268 -11.47 21.05 -8.12
C CYS A 268 -10.13 21.73 -7.81
N GLN A 269 -9.35 22.04 -8.85
CA GLN A 269 -8.13 22.83 -8.72
C GLN A 269 -8.54 24.26 -8.33
N THR A 270 -8.09 24.74 -7.18
CA THR A 270 -8.38 26.10 -6.73
C THR A 270 -7.54 27.11 -7.51
N THR A 271 -8.20 27.89 -8.35
CA THR A 271 -7.94 29.33 -8.46
C THR A 271 -8.95 30.03 -7.54
N ASP A 272 -8.44 30.66 -6.47
CA ASP A 272 -9.11 31.60 -5.56
C ASP A 272 -10.39 31.14 -4.82
N GLY A 273 -10.20 30.61 -3.59
CA GLY A 273 -11.27 30.30 -2.62
C GLY A 273 -10.84 29.23 -1.61
N GLY A 274 -9.97 29.58 -0.65
CA GLY A 274 -9.09 28.63 0.06
C GLY A 274 -9.69 27.71 1.13
N ASP A 275 -10.83 28.02 1.76
CA ASP A 275 -11.23 27.33 3.00
C ASP A 275 -12.40 26.33 2.86
N GLU A 276 -13.32 26.51 1.90
CA GLU A 276 -14.49 25.60 1.76
C GLU A 276 -14.18 24.32 0.98
N VAL A 277 -13.28 24.37 -0.01
CA VAL A 277 -12.91 23.21 -0.85
C VAL A 277 -11.94 22.28 -0.12
N ASP A 278 -11.03 22.82 0.68
CA ASP A 278 -10.10 22.03 1.49
C ASP A 278 -10.83 21.20 2.56
N ASN A 279 -11.98 21.66 3.06
CA ASN A 279 -12.83 20.89 3.98
C ASN A 279 -13.60 19.74 3.29
N ALA A 280 -13.95 19.87 2.01
CA ALA A 280 -14.64 18.81 1.26
C ALA A 280 -13.69 17.66 0.88
N LEU A 281 -12.40 17.96 0.73
CA LEU A 281 -11.34 17.02 0.37
C LEU A 281 -10.51 16.58 1.57
N SER A 282 -10.95 16.85 2.80
CA SER A 282 -10.27 16.42 4.02
C SER A 282 -11.20 15.78 5.04
N ALA A 283 -10.59 14.99 5.92
CA ALA A 283 -11.22 14.38 7.07
C ALA A 283 -10.34 14.61 8.30
N ASP A 284 -10.94 15.16 9.35
CA ASP A 284 -10.27 15.32 10.64
C ASP A 284 -10.46 14.05 11.47
N LEU A 285 -9.34 13.45 11.85
CA LEU A 285 -9.25 12.18 12.54
C LEU A 285 -8.63 12.39 13.92
N ILE A 286 -8.91 11.48 14.84
CA ILE A 286 -8.31 11.39 16.18
C ILE A 286 -7.59 10.06 16.27
N ILE A 287 -6.42 10.05 16.91
CA ILE A 287 -5.68 8.85 17.29
C ILE A 287 -5.75 8.62 18.80
N ASP A 288 -6.23 7.45 19.22
CA ASP A 288 -6.29 7.01 20.62
C ASP A 288 -5.95 5.51 20.76
N GLU A 289 -6.27 4.92 21.92
CA GLU A 289 -6.02 3.49 22.19
C GLU A 289 -6.87 2.55 21.31
N ALA A 290 -8.05 2.99 20.86
CA ALA A 290 -8.91 2.24 19.95
C ALA A 290 -8.50 2.37 18.48
N GLY A 291 -7.55 3.27 18.18
CA GLY A 291 -6.95 3.45 16.87
C GLY A 291 -7.21 4.83 16.29
N ILE A 292 -7.42 4.91 14.97
CA ILE A 292 -7.71 6.14 14.26
C ILE A 292 -9.16 6.16 13.81
N HIS A 293 -9.89 7.23 14.12
CA HIS A 293 -11.29 7.41 13.75
C HIS A 293 -11.63 8.90 13.55
N VAL A 294 -12.71 9.21 12.82
CA VAL A 294 -13.17 10.60 12.60
C VAL A 294 -13.56 11.28 13.92
N SER A 295 -13.14 12.55 14.11
CA SER A 295 -13.53 13.35 15.27
C SER A 295 -15.05 13.52 15.37
N SER A 296 -15.65 13.17 16.50
CA SER A 296 -17.09 13.31 16.75
C SER A 296 -17.57 14.76 16.89
N SER A 297 -16.69 15.76 16.85
CA SER A 297 -17.03 17.18 17.03
C SER A 297 -17.76 17.84 15.83
N MET A 298 -18.05 17.10 14.76
CA MET A 298 -18.88 17.55 13.62
C MET A 298 -20.11 16.68 13.36
N ALA A 299 -20.53 15.86 14.33
CA ALA A 299 -21.82 15.19 14.29
C ALA A 299 -22.93 16.13 14.85
N ASN A 300 -23.49 16.99 14.00
CA ASN A 300 -24.65 17.88 14.21
C ASN A 300 -24.49 19.08 15.20
N PRO A 301 -24.82 20.30 14.75
CA PRO A 301 -25.85 21.09 15.39
C PRO A 301 -27.19 20.72 14.76
N ARG A 302 -28.06 20.08 15.53
CA ARG A 302 -29.51 20.04 15.28
C ARG A 302 -30.20 20.77 16.43
N PRO A 303 -31.42 21.30 16.25
CA PRO A 303 -32.41 20.91 15.24
C PRO A 303 -32.49 21.83 14.02
#